data_AF-A0A1C5KH52-F1
#
_entry.id   AF-A0A1C5KH52-F1
#
_cell.length_a   1.000
_cell.length_b   1.000
_cell.length_c   1.000
_cell.angle_alpha   90.00
_cell.angle_beta   90.00
_cell.angle_gamma   90.00
#
_symmetry.space_group_name_H-M   'P 1'
#
loop_
_entity.id
_entity.type
_entity.pdbx_description
1 polymer ?
#
loop_
_entity_poly.entity_id
_entity_poly.type
_entity_poly.pdbx_seq_one_letter_code
_entity_poly.pdbx_strand_id
1 'polypeptide(L)' 'MYKCNALEELVNEGFQKGRQEGVQEGIQKGIQAIVRTCKRLNLDEKSTVNNVMQEFHVSEEEATAYVKKYWYN' A
#
# COMPACT_ATOMS: atom_id res chain seq x y z
N MET A 1 -17.28 -3.12 38.61
CA MET A 1 -16.34 -2.12 38.06
C MET A 1 -16.88 -1.70 36.71
N TYR A 2 -17.48 -0.51 36.59
CA TYR A 2 -18.01 -0.02 35.31
C TYR A 2 -16.82 0.34 34.41
N LYS A 3 -16.54 -0.49 33.39
CA LYS A 3 -15.65 -0.10 32.29
C LYS A 3 -16.23 1.16 31.64
N CYS A 4 -15.40 2.17 31.41
CA CYS A 4 -15.81 3.37 30.69
C CYS A 4 -15.90 3.01 29.20
N ASN A 5 -17.10 2.68 28.72
CA ASN A 5 -17.34 2.24 27.32
C ASN A 5 -16.75 3.22 26.30
N ALA A 6 -16.80 4.53 26.56
CA ALA A 6 -16.22 5.55 25.69
C ALA A 6 -14.69 5.43 25.52
N LEU A 7 -13.97 5.02 26.58
CA LEU A 7 -12.52 4.80 26.47
C LEU A 7 -12.21 3.55 25.65
N GLU A 8 -13.03 2.50 25.80
CA GLU A 8 -12.88 1.26 25.02
C GLU A 8 -13.16 1.50 23.53
N GLU A 9 -14.17 2.31 23.21
CA GLU A 9 -14.46 2.75 21.84
C GLU A 9 -13.30 3.54 21.24
N LEU A 10 -12.78 4.55 21.94
CA LEU A 10 -11.65 5.35 21.47
C LEU A 10 -10.38 4.53 21.22
N VAL A 11 -10.07 3.57 22.11
CA VAL A 11 -8.92 2.67 21.93
C VAL A 11 -9.14 1.76 20.72
N ASN A 12 -10.34 1.23 20.53
CA ASN A 12 -10.66 0.39 19.38
C ASN A 12 -10.58 1.16 18.06
N GLU A 13 -11.12 2.38 18.00
CA GLU A 13 -11.01 3.25 16.82
C GLU A 13 -9.56 3.57 16.48
N GLY A 14 -8.76 3.96 17.49
CA GLY A 14 -7.34 4.23 17.32
C GLY A 14 -6.58 3.01 16.79
N PHE A 15 -6.87 1.82 17.33
CA PHE A 15 -6.26 0.57 16.86
C PHE A 15 -6.65 0.24 15.42
N GLN A 16 -7.93 0.34 15.06
CA GLN A 16 -8.38 0.06 13.69
C GLN A 16 -7.78 1.05 12.69
N LYS A 17 -7.76 2.34 13.03
CA LYS A 17 -7.15 3.37 12.19
C LYS A 17 -5.65 3.13 12.01
N GLY A 18 -4.91 2.91 13.09
CA GLY A 18 -3.47 2.63 13.02
C GLY A 18 -3.16 1.36 12.22
N ARG A 19 -3.99 0.32 12.35
CA ARG A 19 -3.86 -0.90 11.54
C ARG A 19 -4.10 -0.63 10.06
N GLN A 20 -5.14 0.13 9.71
CA GLN A 20 -5.43 0.50 8.31
C GLN A 20 -4.30 1.35 7.71
N GLU A 21 -3.84 2.38 8.42
CA GLU A 21 -2.73 3.24 8.00
C GLU A 21 -1.43 2.45 7.80
N GLY A 22 -1.10 1.57 8.74
CA GLY A 22 0.10 0.72 8.65
C GLY A 22 0.06 -0.25 7.47
N VAL A 23 -1.10 -0.85 7.17
CA VAL A 23 -1.28 -1.69 5.98
C VAL A 23 -1.09 -0.85 4.71
N GLN A 24 -1.69 0.33 4.64
CA GLN A 24 -1.57 1.22 3.48
C GLN A 24 -0.12 1.67 3.27
N GLU A 25 0.61 2.02 4.32
CA GLU A 25 2.02 2.39 4.25
C GLU A 25 2.89 1.20 3.79
N GLY A 26 2.61 0.00 4.31
CA GLY A 26 3.28 -1.24 3.91
C GLY A 26 3.11 -1.53 2.42
N ILE A 27 1.88 -1.42 1.89
CA ILE A 27 1.59 -1.58 0.46
C ILE A 27 2.38 -0.55 -0.37
N GLN A 28 2.36 0.73 0.03
CA GLN A 28 3.08 1.77 -0.70
C GLN A 28 4.60 1.53 -0.76
N LYS A 29 5.21 1.14 0.38
CA LYS A 29 6.64 0.79 0.44
C LYS A 29 6.95 -0.45 -0.41
N GLY A 30 6.08 -1.46 -0.37
CA GLY A 30 6.21 -2.66 -1.19
C GLY A 30 6.18 -2.36 -2.68
N ILE A 31 5.21 -1.57 -3.15
CA ILE A 31 5.12 -1.16 -4.55
C ILE A 31 6.35 -0.35 -4.97
N GLN A 32 6.82 0.58 -4.14
CA GLN A 32 8.04 1.33 -4.42
C GLN A 32 9.26 0.41 -4.60
N ALA A 33 9.37 -0.64 -3.79
CA ALA A 33 10.45 -1.63 -3.90
C ALA A 33 10.37 -2.44 -5.20
N ILE A 34 9.15 -2.84 -5.62
CA ILE A 34 8.93 -3.50 -6.91
C ILE A 34 9.33 -2.57 -8.06
N VAL A 35 8.85 -1.33 -8.07
CA VAL A 35 9.18 -0.34 -9.11
C VAL A 35 10.70 -0.16 -9.26
N ARG A 36 11.41 0.02 -8.13
CA ARG A 36 12.88 0.14 -8.14
C ARG A 36 13.56 -1.11 -8.68
N THR A 37 13.06 -2.29 -8.32
CA THR A 37 13.60 -3.56 -8.77
C THR A 37 13.37 -3.77 -10.26
N CYS A 38 12.18 -3.47 -10.77
CA CYS A 38 11.84 -3.51 -12.19
C CYS A 38 12.72 -2.55 -13.00
N LYS A 39 12.91 -1.30 -12.54
CA LYS A 39 13.85 -0.34 -13.16
C LYS A 39 15.27 -0.91 -13.21
N ARG A 40 15.76 -1.50 -12.11
CA ARG A 40 17.10 -2.11 -12.04
C ARG A 40 17.27 -3.29 -13.00
N LEU A 41 16.18 -4.02 -13.28
CA LEU A 41 16.15 -5.15 -14.21
C LEU A 41 15.85 -4.73 -15.66
N ASN A 42 15.78 -3.42 -15.95
CA ASN A 42 15.40 -2.86 -17.27
C ASN A 42 14.04 -3.36 -17.78
N LEU A 43 13.09 -3.63 -16.87
CA LEU A 43 11.70 -3.89 -17.23
C LEU A 43 11.00 -2.59 -17.61
N ASP A 44 10.03 -2.68 -18.51
CA ASP A 44 9.22 -1.54 -18.93
C ASP A 44 8.11 -1.21 -17.91
N GLU A 45 7.51 -0.02 -18.05
CA GLU A 45 6.46 0.47 -17.15
C GLU A 45 5.24 -0.46 -17.17
N LYS A 46 4.84 -0.98 -18.33
CA LYS A 46 3.66 -1.84 -18.47
C LYS A 46 3.87 -3.19 -17.76
N SER A 47 5.05 -3.81 -17.93
CA SER A 47 5.42 -5.02 -17.20
C SER A 47 5.43 -4.79 -15.68
N THR A 48 5.86 -3.60 -15.24
CA THR A 48 5.87 -3.22 -13.82
C THR A 48 4.45 -3.04 -13.27
N VAL A 49 3.55 -2.38 -14.00
CA VAL A 49 2.13 -2.27 -13.63
C VAL A 49 1.51 -3.65 -13.47
N ASN A 50 1.77 -4.55 -14.41
CA ASN A 50 1.25 -5.90 -14.35
C ASN A 50 1.77 -6.67 -13.12
N ASN A 51 3.05 -6.50 -12.78
CA ASN A 51 3.63 -7.11 -11.58
C ASN A 51 2.96 -6.58 -10.29
N VAL A 52 2.75 -5.26 -10.19
CA VAL A 52 2.04 -4.64 -9.05
C VAL A 52 0.61 -5.14 -8.92
N MET A 53 -0.12 -5.29 -10.03
CA MET A 53 -1.48 -5.86 -10.02
C MET A 53 -1.50 -7.28 -9.45
N GLN A 54 -0.57 -8.14 -9.88
CA GLN A 54 -0.52 -9.54 -9.44
C GLN A 54 -0.11 -9.67 -7.96
N GLU A 55 0.93 -8.95 -7.54
CA GLU A 55 1.46 -9.08 -6.17
C GLU A 55 0.52 -8.45 -5.13
N PHE A 56 -0.08 -7.30 -5.44
CA PHE A 56 -0.92 -6.56 -4.50
C PHE A 56 -2.43 -6.76 -4.71
N HIS A 57 -2.83 -7.52 -5.74
CA HIS A 57 -4.23 -7.82 -6.05
C HIS A 57 -5.09 -6.56 -6.21
N VAL A 58 -4.51 -5.51 -6.82
CA VAL A 58 -5.17 -4.21 -7.07
C VAL A 58 -5.59 -4.10 -8.52
N SER A 59 -6.50 -3.15 -8.80
CA SER A 59 -6.94 -2.87 -10.17
C SER A 59 -5.80 -2.31 -11.03
N GLU A 60 -5.97 -2.39 -12.36
CA GLU A 60 -5.01 -1.78 -13.30
C GLU A 60 -4.88 -0.26 -13.11
N GLU A 61 -5.99 0.41 -12.82
CA GLU A 61 -6.01 1.85 -12.54
C GLU A 61 -5.18 2.19 -11.30
N GLU A 62 -5.40 1.48 -10.19
CA GLU A 62 -4.64 1.66 -8.96
C GLU A 62 -3.15 1.34 -9.16
N ALA A 63 -2.84 0.20 -9.77
CA ALA A 63 -1.46 -0.19 -10.07
C ALA A 63 -0.75 0.87 -10.93
N THR A 64 -1.42 1.37 -11.96
CA THR A 64 -0.89 2.43 -12.83
C THR A 64 -0.61 3.71 -12.05
N ALA A 65 -1.54 4.13 -11.19
CA ALA A 65 -1.35 5.30 -10.34
C ALA A 65 -0.15 5.14 -9.40
N TYR A 66 -0.01 3.97 -8.74
CA TYR A 66 1.13 3.70 -7.87
C TYR A 66 2.46 3.62 -8.61
N VAL A 67 2.50 2.95 -9.76
CA VAL A 67 3.74 2.87 -10.56
C VAL A 67 4.17 4.26 -11.01
N LYS A 68 3.27 5.05 -11.59
CA LYS A 68 3.57 6.43 -12.02
C LYS A 68 4.12 7.30 -10.90
N LYS A 69 3.58 7.15 -9.67
CA LYS A 69 4.07 7.86 -8.48
C LYS A 69 5.55 7.60 -8.19
N TYR A 70 6.09 6.42 -8.50
CA TYR A 70 7.48 6.07 -8.18
C TYR A 70 8.37 5.86 -9.42
N TRP A 71 7.81 5.87 -10.62
CA TRP A 71 8.55 5.57 -11.86
C TRP A 71 9.44 6.72 -12.32
N TYR A 72 8.94 7.96 -12.25
CA TYR A 72 9.62 9.17 -12.72
C TYR A 72 10.37 9.94 -11.61
N ASN A 73 10.29 9.44 -10.38
CA ASN A 73 11.12 9.87 -9.26
C ASN A 73 12.45 9.08 -9.22
#